data_AF-A0A8T5TY46-F1
#
_entry.id   AF-A0A8T5TY46-F1
#
_cell.length_a   1.000
_cell.length_b   1.000
_cell.length_c   1.000
_cell.angle_alpha   90.00
_cell.angle_beta   90.00
_cell.angle_gamma   90.00
#
_symmetry.space_group_name_H-M   'P 1'
#
loop_
_entity.id
_entity.type
_entity.pdbx_description
1 polymer ?
#
loop_
_entity_poly.entity_id
_entity_poly.type
_entity_poly.pdbx_seq_one_letter_code
_entity_poly.pdbx_strand_id
1 'polypeptide(L)' 'MIKIKLISVNLPESYLKVLEILVVEGKFPNRSEAIRVGIRDLIRTEYLIEESVKRNLSPNLIQNEIENQIQEII' A
#
# COMPACT_ATOMS: atom_id res chain seq x y z
N MET A 1 2.75 18.54 -10.52
CA MET A 1 1.91 17.86 -11.53
C MET A 1 2.04 16.37 -11.31
N ILE A 2 0.95 15.66 -11.00
CA ILE A 2 1.00 14.19 -10.84
C ILE A 2 1.24 13.58 -12.23
N LYS A 3 2.29 12.76 -12.36
CA LYS A 3 2.68 12.16 -13.63
C LYS A 3 2.00 10.80 -13.78
N ILE A 4 1.07 10.68 -14.72
CA ILE A 4 0.45 9.39 -15.06
C ILE A 4 1.27 8.72 -16.17
N LYS A 5 1.53 7.43 -16.02
CA LYS A 5 2.18 6.57 -17.02
C LYS A 5 1.18 5.53 -17.51
N LEU A 6 1.09 5.35 -18.83
CA LEU A 6 0.30 4.26 -19.43
C LEU A 6 0.96 2.91 -19.14
N ILE A 7 0.15 1.95 -18.72
CA ILE A 7 0.56 0.56 -18.51
C ILE A 7 -0.44 -0.36 -19.22
N SER A 8 0.04 -1.52 -19.67
CA SER A 8 -0.80 -2.59 -20.22
C SER A 8 -0.76 -3.78 -19.26
N VAL A 9 -1.93 -4.36 -18.97
CA VAL A 9 -2.07 -5.52 -18.08
C VAL A 9 -3.09 -6.50 -18.67
N ASN A 10 -2.90 -7.78 -18.42
CA ASN A 10 -3.87 -8.82 -18.79
C ASN A 10 -4.69 -9.18 -17.55
N LEU A 11 -6.02 -9.10 -17.66
CA LEU A 11 -6.95 -9.41 -16.57
C LEU A 11 -8.03 -10.38 -17.06
N PRO A 12 -8.59 -11.23 -16.18
CA PRO A 12 -9.76 -12.02 -16.50
C PRO A 12 -10.91 -11.16 -17.00
N GLU A 13 -11.64 -11.64 -18.01
CA GLU A 13 -12.78 -10.91 -18.59
C GLU A 13 -13.88 -10.61 -17.56
N SER A 14 -14.07 -11.52 -16.60
CA SER A 14 -15.01 -11.34 -15.49
C SER A 14 -14.69 -10.08 -14.67
N TYR A 15 -13.41 -9.75 -14.47
CA TYR A 15 -13.02 -8.55 -13.71
C TYR A 15 -13.29 -7.28 -14.52
N LEU A 16 -13.06 -7.32 -15.83
CA LEU A 16 -13.38 -6.21 -16.72
C LEU A 16 -14.89 -5.89 -16.72
N LYS A 17 -15.74 -6.94 -16.72
CA LYS A 17 -17.20 -6.80 -16.62
C LYS A 17 -17.63 -6.14 -15.31
N VAL A 18 -17.05 -6.56 -14.18
CA VAL A 18 -17.33 -5.95 -12.88
C VAL A 18 -16.89 -4.48 -12.86
N LEU A 19 -15.70 -4.16 -13.38
CA LEU A 19 -15.23 -2.78 -13.47
C LEU A 19 -16.15 -1.90 -14.33
N GLU A 20 -16.71 -2.45 -15.40
CA GLU A 20 -17.69 -1.75 -16.24
C GLU A 20 -19.01 -1.49 -15.50
N ILE A 21 -19.54 -2.47 -14.77
CA ILE A 21 -20.73 -2.28 -13.92
C ILE A 21 -20.51 -1.14 -12.93
N LEU A 22 -19.34 -1.09 -12.26
CA LEU A 22 -19.03 -0.02 -11.31
C LEU A 22 -19.01 1.37 -11.96
N VAL A 23 -18.62 1.46 -13.23
CA VAL A 23 -18.65 2.72 -13.98
C VAL A 23 -20.08 3.08 -14.40
N VAL A 24 -20.85 2.11 -14.88
CA VAL A 24 -22.27 2.30 -15.28
C VAL A 24 -23.11 2.74 -14.09
N GLU A 25 -22.87 2.20 -12.90
CA GLU A 25 -23.51 2.62 -11.65
C GLU A 25 -23.05 4.00 -11.14
N GLY A 26 -22.11 4.66 -11.83
CA GLY A 26 -21.59 5.97 -11.47
C GLY A 26 -20.64 5.97 -10.27
N LYS A 27 -20.21 4.81 -9.78
CA LYS A 27 -19.28 4.70 -8.64
C LYS A 27 -17.88 5.20 -9.01
N PHE A 28 -17.49 5.04 -10.27
CA PHE A 28 -16.24 5.57 -10.80
C PHE A 28 -16.46 6.22 -12.17
N PRO A 29 -15.70 7.28 -12.51
CA PRO A 29 -15.85 7.96 -13.79
C PRO A 29 -15.37 7.12 -14.98
N ASN A 30 -14.46 6.16 -14.76
CA ASN A 30 -13.97 5.23 -15.77
C ASN A 30 -13.24 4.03 -15.12
N ARG A 31 -13.01 2.98 -15.92
CA ARG A 31 -12.30 1.76 -15.49
C ARG A 31 -10.90 2.06 -14.95
N SER A 32 -10.18 3.00 -15.58
CA SER A 32 -8.82 3.35 -15.16
C SER A 32 -8.80 3.99 -13.77
N GLU A 33 -9.81 4.75 -13.39
CA GLU A 33 -9.93 5.33 -12.05
C GLU A 33 -10.25 4.26 -11.01
N ALA A 34 -11.18 3.35 -11.32
CA ALA A 34 -11.48 2.21 -10.46
C ALA A 34 -10.23 1.36 -10.19
N ILE A 35 -9.43 1.08 -11.23
CA ILE A 35 -8.16 0.35 -11.12
C ILE A 35 -7.14 1.13 -10.26
N ARG A 36 -6.97 2.44 -10.51
CA ARG A 36 -6.06 3.28 -9.72
C ARG A 36 -6.43 3.30 -8.24
N VAL A 37 -7.72 3.39 -7.92
CA VAL A 37 -8.22 3.34 -6.54
C VAL A 37 -7.91 1.99 -5.90
N GLY A 38 -8.20 0.88 -6.58
CA GLY A 38 -7.86 -0.45 -6.07
C GLY A 38 -6.37 -0.63 -5.80
N ILE A 39 -5.51 -0.20 -6.73
CA ILE A 39 -4.04 -0.27 -6.56
C ILE A 39 -3.58 0.61 -5.40
N ARG A 40 -4.09 1.85 -5.30
CA ARG A 40 -3.74 2.77 -4.21
C ARG A 40 -4.10 2.19 -2.85
N ASP A 41 -5.28 1.61 -2.74
CA ASP A 41 -5.79 1.07 -1.48
C ASP A 41 -5.01 -0.20 -1.11
N LEU A 42 -4.65 -1.05 -2.09
CA LEU A 42 -3.72 -2.17 -1.89
C LEU A 42 -2.35 -1.71 -1.36
N ILE A 43 -1.73 -0.70 -1.99
CA ILE A 43 -0.41 -0.18 -1.56
C ILE A 43 -0.50 0.38 -0.13
N ARG A 44 -1.58 1.07 0.21
CA ARG A 44 -1.77 1.61 1.56
C ARG A 44 -1.86 0.49 2.59
N THR A 45 -2.62 -0.56 2.30
CA THR A 45 -2.81 -1.69 3.21
C THR A 45 -1.55 -2.52 3.37
N GLU A 46 -0.91 -2.91 2.27
CA GLU A 46 0.21 -3.87 2.34
C GLU A 46 1.54 -3.17 2.63
N TYR A 47 1.84 -2.08 1.93
CA TYR A 47 3.18 -1.48 1.99
C TYR A 47 3.31 -0.46 3.13
N LEU A 48 2.36 0.47 3.24
CA LEU A 48 2.50 1.56 4.21
C LEU A 48 2.27 1.09 5.65
N ILE A 49 1.41 0.09 5.88
CA ILE A 49 1.25 -0.51 7.21
C ILE A 49 2.55 -1.22 7.62
N GLU A 50 3.08 -2.12 6.80
CA GLU A 50 4.34 -2.81 7.10
C GLU A 50 5.52 -1.86 7.31
N GLU A 51 5.67 -0.84 6.46
CA GLU A 51 6.76 0.13 6.57
C GLU A 51 6.60 1.03 7.80
N SER A 52 5.36 1.38 8.18
CA SER A 52 5.10 2.12 9.42
C SER A 52 5.43 1.27 10.64
N VAL A 53 5.12 -0.03 10.64
CA VAL A 53 5.47 -0.94 11.75
C VAL A 53 6.99 -1.09 11.83
N LYS A 54 7.69 -1.35 10.72
CA LYS A 54 9.17 -1.48 10.70
C LYS A 54 9.88 -0.21 11.18
N ARG A 55 9.43 0.97 10.76
CA ARG A 55 10.02 2.25 11.19
C ARG A 55 9.74 2.56 12.66
N ASN A 56 8.57 2.21 13.18
CA ASN A 56 8.23 2.41 14.60
C ASN A 56 8.81 1.33 15.54
N LEU A 57 9.19 0.16 15.02
CA LEU A 57 9.87 -0.87 15.81
C LEU A 57 11.37 -0.53 16.03
N SER A 58 11.98 0.26 15.13
CA SER A 58 13.41 0.61 15.14
C SER A 58 13.76 1.98 15.75
N PRO A 59 13.15 2.42 16.87
CA PRO A 59 13.88 3.30 17.81
C PRO A 59 14.21 2.63 19.15
N ASN A 60 13.40 1.68 19.64
CA ASN A 60 13.51 1.21 21.03
C ASN A 60 14.28 -0.11 21.21
N LEU A 61 14.48 -0.93 20.16
CA LEU A 61 15.32 -2.13 20.28
C LEU A 61 16.81 -1.78 20.49
N ILE A 62 17.28 -0.71 19.83
CA ILE A 62 18.65 -0.21 20.00
C ILE A 62 18.85 0.35 21.41
N GLN A 63 17.85 1.08 21.94
CA GLN A 63 17.92 1.64 23.29
C GLN A 63 18.02 0.54 24.36
N ASN A 64 17.20 -0.51 24.23
CA ASN A 64 17.17 -1.61 25.18
C ASN A 64 18.43 -2.48 25.14
N GLU A 65 19.03 -2.71 23.97
CA GLU A 65 20.30 -3.45 23.88
C GLU A 65 21.47 -2.65 24.46
N ILE A 66 21.48 -1.32 24.30
CA ILE A 66 22.52 -0.45 24.86
C ILE A 66 22.39 -0.36 26.39
N GLU A 67 21.18 -0.22 26.93
CA GLU A 67 20.97 -0.15 28.38
C GLU A 67 21.37 -1.45 29.08
N ASN A 68 21.03 -2.61 28.49
CA ASN A 68 21.42 -3.90 29.03
C ASN A 68 22.95 -4.13 28.99
N GLN A 69 23.63 -3.72 27.91
CA GLN A 69 25.09 -3.85 27.82
C GLN A 69 25.84 -2.92 28.79
N ILE A 70 25.29 -1.74 29.10
CA ILE A 70 25.90 -0.82 30.08
C ILE A 70 25.74 -1.36 31.51
N GLN A 71 24.65 -2.06 31.81
CA GLN A 71 24.43 -2.68 33.12
C GLN A 71 25.26 -3.94 33.38
N GLU A 72 25.73 -4.63 32.35
CA GLU A 72 26.65 -5.77 32.50
C GLU A 72 28.12 -5.36 32.75
N ILE A 73 28.47 -4.08 32.51
CA ILE A 73 29.85 -3.58 32.62
C ILE A 73 30.12 -2.88 33.97
N ILE A 74 29.09 -2.63 34.79
CA ILE A 74 29.17 -2.08 36.15
C ILE A 74 28.99 -3.19 37.17
#